data_AF-A0A2J0LCF2-F1
#
_entry.id   AF-A0A2J0LCF2-F1
#
_cell.length_a   1.000
_cell.length_b   1.000
_cell.length_c   1.000
_cell.angle_alpha   90.00
_cell.angle_beta   90.00
_cell.angle_gamma   90.00
#
_symmetry.space_group_name_H-M   'P 1'
#
loop_
_entity.id
_entity.type
_entity.pdbx_description
1 polymer ?
#
loop_
_entity_poly.entity_id
_entity_poly.type
_entity_poly.pdbx_seq_one_letter_code
_entity_poly.pdbx_strand_id
1 'polypeptide(L)'
;MIRDIASNQDQIEKFFRYEFKYILSADTCQHIESEVTHFMRYDGYVHPELENRYCVTSLYFDNPSSLHYYEKIDGLRSRTKFRIRTYGPKFEKGLPIFLELKGR
;
A
#
# COMPACT_ATOMS: atom_id res chain seq x y z
N MET A 1 3.53 31.06 -47.66
CA MET A 1 4.42 30.66 -46.55
C MET A 1 3.66 29.69 -45.67
N ILE A 2 3.94 28.39 -45.84
CA ILE A 2 3.38 27.32 -45.02
C ILE A 2 4.21 27.32 -43.72
N ARG A 3 3.58 27.56 -42.57
CA ARG A 3 4.22 27.31 -41.28
C ARG A 3 3.90 25.87 -40.92
N ASP A 4 4.91 25.02 -41.02
CA ASP A 4 4.88 23.65 -40.53
C ASP A 4 4.55 23.69 -39.03
N ILE A 5 3.37 23.18 -38.68
CA ILE A 5 2.97 22.93 -37.30
C ILE A 5 3.83 21.75 -36.85
N ALA A 6 4.86 22.08 -36.07
CA ALA A 6 5.74 21.09 -35.44
C ALA A 6 4.88 20.00 -34.80
N SER A 7 5.09 18.77 -35.25
CA SER A 7 4.56 17.56 -34.64
C SER A 7 4.99 17.55 -33.18
N ASN A 8 4.07 17.87 -32.27
CA ASN A 8 4.25 17.68 -30.86
C ASN A 8 4.19 16.16 -30.64
N GLN A 9 5.35 15.50 -30.79
CA GLN A 9 5.47 14.07 -30.49
C GLN A 9 5.13 13.91 -29.01
N ASP A 10 4.03 13.21 -28.72
CA ASP A 10 3.65 12.77 -27.39
C ASP A 10 4.83 12.03 -26.77
N GLN A 11 5.61 12.76 -25.95
CA GLN A 11 6.74 12.20 -25.25
C GLN A 11 6.17 11.28 -24.17
N ILE A 12 6.15 9.97 -24.44
CA ILE A 12 5.70 8.98 -23.46
C ILE A 12 6.65 9.04 -22.27
N GLU A 13 6.24 9.73 -21.20
CA GLU A 13 6.96 9.71 -19.94
C GLU A 13 7.00 8.27 -19.41
N LYS A 14 8.20 7.68 -19.38
CA LYS A 14 8.41 6.35 -18.82
C LYS A 14 8.46 6.45 -17.31
N PHE A 15 7.32 6.23 -16.66
CA PHE A 15 7.21 6.18 -15.20
C PHE A 15 7.62 4.80 -14.66
N PHE A 16 8.62 4.78 -13.79
CA PHE A 16 9.04 3.57 -13.06
C PHE A 16 8.68 3.67 -11.59
N ARG A 17 8.18 2.58 -11.01
CA ARG A 17 7.83 2.50 -9.60
C ARG A 17 8.82 1.60 -8.87
N TYR A 18 9.41 2.14 -7.80
CA TYR A 18 10.27 1.39 -6.89
C TYR A 18 9.64 1.35 -5.51
N GLU A 19 9.70 0.19 -4.85
CA GLU A 19 9.21 -0.01 -3.48
C GLU A 19 10.30 -0.73 -2.69
N PHE A 20 10.81 -0.07 -1.65
CA PHE A 20 11.82 -0.61 -0.72
C PHE A 20 11.20 -0.78 0.67
N LYS A 21 11.62 -1.81 1.40
CA LYS A 21 11.12 -2.10 2.76
C LYS A 21 12.29 -2.29 3.69
N TYR A 22 12.20 -1.65 4.85
CA TYR A 22 13.23 -1.65 5.87
C TYR A 22 12.62 -2.06 7.21
N ILE A 23 13.40 -2.79 8.01
CA ILE A 23 13.08 -2.99 9.42
C ILE A 23 13.66 -1.79 10.17
N LEU A 24 12.86 -1.15 11.01
CA LEU A 24 13.23 0.06 11.74
C LEU A 24 13.02 -0.14 13.24
N SER A 25 13.86 0.48 14.06
CA SER A 25 13.58 0.68 15.49
C SER A 25 12.52 1.77 15.68
N ALA A 26 11.91 1.82 16.87
CA ALA A 26 10.94 2.85 17.21
C ALA A 26 11.54 4.26 17.09
N ASP A 27 12.75 4.45 17.65
CA ASP A 27 13.46 5.74 17.62
C ASP A 27 13.73 6.21 16.18
N THR A 28 14.18 5.32 15.30
CA THR A 28 14.41 5.65 13.89
C THR A 28 13.10 5.98 13.18
N CYS A 29 12.01 5.28 13.49
CA CYS A 29 10.70 5.58 12.92
C CYS A 29 10.24 7.01 13.27
N GLN A 30 10.41 7.42 14.53
CA GLN A 30 10.04 8.76 14.99
C GLN A 30 10.85 9.85 14.28
N HIS A 31 12.17 9.67 14.13
CA HIS A 31 13.00 10.61 13.39
C HIS A 31 12.61 10.71 11.92
N ILE A 32 12.28 9.59 11.27
CA ILE A 32 11.85 9.60 9.86
C ILE A 32 10.50 10.34 9.73
N GLU A 33 9.55 10.08 10.63
CA GLU A 33 8.25 10.75 10.59
C GLU A 33 8.40 12.27 10.77
N SER A 34 9.23 12.73 11.71
CA SER A 34 9.49 14.16 11.90
C SER A 34 10.08 14.81 10.66
N GLU A 35 11.02 14.15 9.97
CA GLU A 35 11.60 14.70 8.74
C GLU A 35 10.59 14.72 7.58
N VAL A 36 9.86 13.63 7.35
CA VAL A 36 8.94 13.49 6.22
C VAL A 36 7.76 14.48 6.29
N THR A 37 7.30 14.84 7.50
CA THR A 37 6.20 15.80 7.68
C THR A 37 6.52 17.23 7.20
N HIS A 38 7.80 17.57 7.00
CA HIS A 38 8.19 18.84 6.37
C HIS A 38 7.88 18.88 4.87
N PHE A 39 7.75 17.72 4.21
CA PHE A 39 7.57 17.60 2.76
C PHE A 39 6.22 16.98 2.36
N MET A 40 5.63 16.19 3.25
CA MET A 40 4.39 15.46 3.00
C MET A 40 3.32 15.86 4.01
N ARG A 41 2.06 15.77 3.58
CA ARG A 41 0.90 15.94 4.47
C ARG A 41 0.31 14.58 4.79
N TYR A 42 -0.31 14.49 5.95
CA TYR A 42 -1.15 13.35 6.30
C TYR A 42 -2.23 13.10 5.25
N ASP A 43 -2.63 11.84 5.09
CA ASP A 43 -3.76 11.49 4.23
C ASP A 43 -5.08 11.98 4.84
N GLY A 44 -6.15 12.03 4.02
CA GLY A 44 -7.44 12.57 4.44
C GLY A 44 -8.26 11.68 5.40
N TYR A 45 -7.74 10.52 5.79
CA TYR A 45 -8.43 9.56 6.67
C TYR A 45 -7.89 9.56 8.10
N VAL A 46 -6.84 10.31 8.40
CA VAL A 46 -6.35 10.50 9.78
C VAL A 46 -6.89 11.79 10.37
N HIS A 47 -6.96 11.84 11.71
CA HIS A 47 -7.38 13.04 12.44
C HIS A 47 -6.48 13.28 13.67
N PRO A 48 -6.19 14.53 14.04
CA PRO A 48 -5.37 14.83 15.23
C PRO A 48 -5.93 14.26 16.53
N GLU A 49 -7.26 14.17 16.64
CA GLU A 49 -7.95 13.55 17.79
C GLU A 49 -7.65 12.05 17.94
N LEU A 50 -7.27 11.40 16.84
CA LEU A 50 -6.84 10.01 16.80
C LEU A 50 -5.32 9.90 16.64
N GLU A 51 -4.58 10.94 17.03
CA GLU A 51 -3.12 11.02 16.96
C GLU A 51 -2.58 10.77 15.54
N ASN A 52 -3.30 11.28 14.53
CA ASN A 52 -2.95 11.19 13.11
C ASN A 52 -2.67 9.75 12.61
N ARG A 53 -3.39 8.76 13.16
CA ARG A 53 -3.25 7.35 12.76
C ARG A 53 -4.60 6.66 12.65
N TYR A 54 -4.60 5.54 11.94
CA TYR A 54 -5.72 4.60 11.89
C TYR A 54 -5.21 3.17 11.99
N CYS A 55 -6.10 2.27 12.44
CA CYS A 55 -5.81 0.85 12.49
C CYS A 55 -5.98 0.24 11.08
N VAL A 56 -5.12 -0.70 10.72
CA VAL A 56 -5.31 -1.54 9.53
C VAL A 56 -5.27 -3.00 9.97
N THR A 57 -6.41 -3.67 9.90
CA THR A 57 -6.54 -5.08 10.26
C THR A 57 -6.68 -5.91 8.99
N SER A 58 -5.85 -6.93 8.80
CA SER A 58 -5.90 -7.82 7.64
C SER A 58 -5.82 -9.27 8.08
N LEU A 59 -6.88 -10.04 7.81
CA LEU A 59 -6.94 -11.48 8.01
C LEU A 59 -6.63 -12.17 6.68
N TYR A 60 -5.53 -12.91 6.62
CA TYR A 60 -5.14 -13.67 5.45
C TYR A 60 -5.79 -15.05 5.46
N PHE A 61 -6.28 -15.48 4.30
CA PHE A 61 -6.87 -16.80 4.12
C PHE A 61 -5.88 -17.70 3.37
N ASP A 62 -5.81 -18.93 3.83
CA ASP A 62 -5.07 -20.00 3.18
C ASP A 62 -5.91 -21.27 3.18
N ASN A 63 -5.50 -22.24 2.38
CA ASN A 63 -6.10 -23.56 2.39
C ASN A 63 -5.48 -24.44 3.50
N PRO A 64 -6.10 -25.58 3.86
CA PRO A 64 -5.57 -26.47 4.89
C PRO A 64 -4.14 -26.97 4.62
N SER A 65 -3.72 -27.01 3.36
CA SER A 65 -2.34 -27.35 2.96
C SER A 65 -1.34 -26.19 3.03
N SER A 66 -1.77 -25.00 3.48
CA SER A 66 -0.93 -23.79 3.55
C SER A 66 -0.29 -23.41 2.19
N LEU A 67 -0.99 -23.65 1.09
CA LEU A 67 -0.46 -23.46 -0.25
C LEU A 67 0.04 -22.04 -0.46
N HIS A 68 -0.77 -21.02 -0.14
CA HIS A 68 -0.39 -19.62 -0.40
C HIS A 68 0.78 -19.16 0.48
N TYR A 69 0.91 -19.72 1.68
CA TYR A 69 2.08 -19.55 2.53
C TYR A 69 3.35 -20.09 1.87
N TYR A 70 3.31 -21.31 1.31
CA TYR A 70 4.46 -21.89 0.61
C TYR A 70 4.77 -21.16 -0.71
N GLU A 71 3.76 -20.80 -1.51
CA GLU A 71 3.94 -19.99 -2.73
C GLU A 71 4.70 -18.67 -2.44
N LYS A 72 4.43 -18.07 -1.27
CA LYS A 72 5.12 -16.85 -0.82
C LYS A 72 6.59 -17.13 -0.49
N ILE A 73 6.88 -18.21 0.24
CA ILE A 73 8.25 -18.56 0.65
C ILE A 73 9.09 -18.97 -0.55
N ASP A 74 8.54 -19.78 -1.44
CA ASP A 74 9.23 -20.33 -2.60
C ASP A 74 9.39 -19.31 -3.74
N GLY A 75 8.88 -18.09 -3.55
CA GLY A 75 9.07 -17.00 -4.49
C GLY A 75 8.37 -17.23 -5.84
N LEU A 76 7.33 -18.06 -5.88
CA LEU A 76 6.67 -18.44 -7.13
C LEU A 76 6.16 -17.22 -7.89
N ARG A 77 6.26 -17.31 -9.21
CA ARG A 77 5.94 -16.23 -10.15
C ARG A 77 4.46 -15.86 -10.12
N SER A 78 3.59 -16.88 -10.12
CA SER A 78 2.15 -16.74 -9.89
C SER A 78 1.89 -17.10 -8.44
N ARG A 79 1.31 -16.16 -7.69
CA ARG A 79 0.92 -16.38 -6.30
C ARG A 79 -0.31 -15.57 -5.98
N THR A 80 -1.20 -16.17 -5.20
CA THR A 80 -2.47 -15.54 -4.85
C THR A 80 -2.55 -15.34 -3.35
N LYS A 81 -3.00 -14.15 -2.94
CA LYS A 81 -3.28 -13.86 -1.53
C LYS A 81 -4.68 -13.32 -1.38
N PHE A 82 -5.49 -14.05 -0.62
CA PHE A 82 -6.81 -13.61 -0.20
C PHE A 82 -6.71 -12.97 1.18
N ARG A 83 -7.35 -11.81 1.36
CA ARG A 83 -7.49 -11.21 2.68
C ARG A 83 -8.84 -10.55 2.87
N ILE A 84 -9.32 -10.61 4.10
CA ILE A 84 -10.36 -9.70 4.57
C ILE A 84 -9.66 -8.53 5.27
N ARG A 85 -9.97 -7.30 4.89
CA ARG A 85 -9.41 -6.08 5.45
C ARG A 85 -10.49 -5.18 6.05
N THR A 86 -10.19 -4.58 7.19
CA THR A 86 -10.98 -3.49 7.80
C THR A 86 -10.04 -2.48 8.47
N TYR A 87 -10.58 -1.33 8.86
CA TYR A 87 -9.84 -0.20 9.42
C TYR A 87 -10.14 0.04 10.92
N GLY A 88 -10.70 -0.97 11.58
CA GLY A 88 -10.92 -1.00 13.03
C GLY A 88 -10.10 -2.09 13.72
N PRO A 89 -9.81 -1.92 15.02
CA PRO A 89 -9.15 -2.95 15.82
C PRO A 89 -10.09 -4.13 16.13
N LYS A 90 -11.41 -3.93 16.04
CA LYS A 90 -12.45 -4.93 16.29
C LYS A 90 -13.58 -4.77 15.27
N PHE A 91 -14.44 -5.79 15.17
CA PHE A 91 -15.65 -5.70 14.39
C PHE A 91 -16.64 -4.73 15.03
N GLU A 92 -17.10 -3.76 14.25
CA GLU A 92 -18.17 -2.85 14.65
C GLU A 92 -19.19 -2.73 13.52
N LYS A 93 -20.47 -2.62 13.88
CA LYS A 93 -21.54 -2.52 12.90
C LYS A 93 -21.40 -1.22 12.10
N GLY A 94 -21.29 -1.34 10.78
CA GLY A 94 -21.14 -0.20 9.87
C GLY A 94 -19.68 0.11 9.48
N LEU A 95 -18.68 -0.52 10.11
CA LEU A 95 -17.31 -0.45 9.62
C LEU A 95 -17.19 -1.21 8.29
N PRO A 96 -16.64 -0.60 7.23
CA PRO A 96 -16.41 -1.29 5.97
C PRO A 96 -15.49 -2.50 6.13
N ILE A 97 -15.85 -3.58 5.44
CA ILE A 97 -15.06 -4.81 5.35
C ILE A 97 -14.85 -5.11 3.88
N PHE A 98 -13.59 -5.27 3.49
CA PHE A 98 -13.19 -5.50 2.11
C PHE A 98 -12.66 -6.91 1.95
N LEU A 99 -13.19 -7.65 0.97
CA LEU A 99 -12.57 -8.86 0.47
C LEU A 99 -11.61 -8.49 -0.66
N GLU A 100 -10.32 -8.73 -0.46
CA GLU A 100 -9.28 -8.34 -1.39
C GLU A 100 -8.52 -9.54 -1.93
N LEU A 101 -8.23 -9.49 -3.23
CA LEU A 101 -7.36 -10.43 -3.94
C LEU A 101 -6.09 -9.72 -4.36
N LYS A 102 -4.93 -10.25 -3.96
CA LYS A 102 -3.64 -9.79 -4.46
C LYS A 102 -2.98 -10.90 -5.27
N GLY A 103 -3.00 -10.74 -6.59
CA GLY A 103 -2.25 -11.57 -7.54
C GLY A 103 -0.95 -10.91 -7.99
N ARG A 104 -0.06 -11.73 -8.57
CA ARG A 104 1.08 -11.29 -9.40
C ARG A 104 1.08 -12.09 -10.69
#